data_AF-A0A0N1IJS0-F1
#
_entry.id   AF-A0A0N1IJS0-F1
#
_cell.length_a   1.000
_cell.length_b   1.000
_cell.length_c   1.000
_cell.angle_alpha   90.00
_cell.angle_beta   90.00
_cell.angle_gamma   90.00
#
_symmetry.space_group_name_H-M   'P 1'
#
loop_
_entity.id
_entity.type
_entity.pdbx_description
1 polymer ?
#
loop_
_entity_poly.entity_id
_entity_poly.type
_entity_poly.pdbx_seq_one_letter_code
_entity_poly.pdbx_strand_id
1 'polypeptide(L)' 'EDFTRCRQKDAKLNDCLKGAVPDALRKMTKGIPALSVPPLEPLLVSGMNIETGAGPVVISQVYRNIQLHGLTDSRLTSYK' A
#
# COMPACT_ATOMS: atom_id res chain seq x y z
N GLU A 1 10.62 -13.20 5.94
CA GLU A 1 10.87 -11.75 5.94
C GLU A 1 11.39 -11.26 7.27
N ASP A 2 12.39 -10.37 7.20
CA ASP A 2 12.93 -9.66 8.35
C ASP A 2 12.25 -8.30 8.47
N PHE A 3 11.24 -8.19 9.33
CA PHE A 3 10.51 -6.94 9.57
C PHE A 3 10.86 -6.32 10.92
N THR A 4 11.04 -5.00 10.92
CA THR A 4 11.23 -4.22 12.14
C THR A 4 10.00 -4.36 13.04
N ARG A 5 10.22 -4.79 14.29
CA ARG A 5 9.15 -5.02 15.27
C ARG A 5 9.02 -3.84 16.21
N CYS A 6 7.79 -3.37 16.41
CA CYS A 6 7.47 -2.33 17.39
C CYS A 6 6.69 -2.93 18.57
N ARG A 7 7.01 -2.51 19.79
CA ARG A 7 6.30 -2.96 21.00
C ARG A 7 5.10 -2.05 21.26
N GLN A 8 3.92 -2.64 21.39
CA GLN A 8 2.66 -1.89 21.55
C GLN A 8 2.62 -0.99 22.79
N LYS A 9 3.33 -1.35 23.87
CA LYS A 9 3.40 -0.58 25.12
C LYS A 9 4.58 0.40 25.17
N ASP A 10 5.31 0.56 24.07
CA ASP A 10 6.43 1.51 24.01
C ASP A 10 5.90 2.95 23.91
N ALA A 11 6.44 3.85 24.75
CA ALA A 11 6.10 5.28 24.69
C ALA A 11 6.42 5.91 23.32
N LYS A 12 7.34 5.32 22.55
CA LYS A 12 7.76 5.74 21.21
C LYS A 12 7.18 4.85 20.09
N LEU A 13 6.06 4.15 20.33
CA LEU A 13 5.42 3.28 19.33
C LEU A 13 5.21 3.98 17.98
N ASN A 14 4.72 5.22 17.99
CA ASN A 14 4.46 5.98 16.77
C ASN A 14 5.74 6.22 15.95
N ASP A 15 6.85 6.55 16.59
CA ASP A 15 8.12 6.79 15.89
C ASP A 15 8.69 5.49 15.35
N CYS A 16 8.56 4.39 16.09
CA CYS A 16 8.92 3.07 15.60
C CYS A 16 8.12 2.70 14.35
N LEU A 17 6.79 2.87 14.38
CA LEU A 17 5.92 2.53 13.25
C LEU A 17 6.17 3.41 12.02
N LYS A 18 6.48 4.70 12.21
CA LYS A 18 6.87 5.61 11.13
C LYS A 18 8.10 5.13 10.37
N GLY A 19 9.00 4.38 11.00
CA GLY A 19 10.12 3.72 10.33
C GLY A 19 9.78 2.32 9.82
N ALA A 20 9.13 1.51 10.66
CA ALA A 20 8.89 0.09 10.39
C ALA A 20 7.91 -0.16 9.23
N VAL A 21 6.83 0.62 9.12
CA VAL A 21 5.82 0.42 8.07
C VAL A 21 6.38 0.72 6.67
N PRO A 22 7.00 1.88 6.41
CA PRO A 22 7.64 2.13 5.12
C PRO A 22 8.76 1.13 4.79
N ASP A 23 9.52 0.67 5.80
CA ASP A 23 10.54 -0.37 5.61
C ASP A 23 9.95 -1.71 5.17
N ALA A 24 8.86 -2.13 5.81
CA ALA A 24 8.15 -3.33 5.42
C ALA A 24 7.60 -3.22 3.98
N LEU A 25 7.02 -2.07 3.61
CA LEU A 25 6.53 -1.85 2.24
C LEU A 25 7.66 -1.97 1.20
N ARG A 26 8.84 -1.38 1.45
CA ARG A 26 10.01 -1.53 0.58
C ARG A 26 10.51 -2.98 0.48
N LYS A 27 10.48 -3.73 1.58
CA LYS A 27 10.84 -5.17 1.54
C LYS A 27 9.86 -5.99 0.71
N MET A 28 8.63 -5.52 0.56
CA MET A 28 7.58 -6.15 -0.24
C MET A 28 7.53 -5.68 -1.70
N THR A 29 8.53 -4.95 -2.22
CA THR A 29 8.61 -4.55 -3.64
C THR A 29 8.32 -5.72 -4.59
N LYS A 30 8.92 -6.89 -4.33
CA LYS A 30 8.75 -8.11 -5.15
C LYS A 30 7.63 -9.04 -4.65
N GLY A 31 6.91 -8.63 -3.60
CA GLY A 31 5.91 -9.46 -2.93
C GLY A 31 6.53 -10.53 -2.02
N ILE A 32 5.65 -11.32 -1.42
CA ILE A 32 6.00 -12.46 -0.55
C ILE A 32 5.10 -13.63 -0.97
N PRO A 33 5.51 -14.46 -1.95
CA PRO A 33 4.67 -15.53 -2.47
C PRO A 33 4.22 -16.54 -1.40
N ALA A 34 5.07 -16.82 -0.42
CA ALA A 34 4.75 -17.72 0.70
C ALA A 34 3.59 -17.21 1.59
N LEU A 35 3.29 -15.91 1.54
CA LEU A 35 2.18 -15.27 2.26
C LEU A 35 1.09 -14.76 1.32
N SER A 36 1.13 -15.14 0.03
CA SER A 36 0.21 -14.64 -1.00
C SER A 36 0.21 -13.11 -1.14
N VAL A 37 1.32 -12.45 -0.81
CA VAL A 37 1.49 -11.01 -1.04
C VAL A 37 2.04 -10.81 -2.45
N PRO A 38 1.34 -10.09 -3.35
CA PRO A 38 1.83 -9.80 -4.69
C PRO A 38 2.97 -8.78 -4.66
N PRO A 39 3.71 -8.60 -5.77
CA PRO A 39 4.60 -7.46 -5.96
C PRO A 39 3.85 -6.15 -5.69
N LEU A 40 4.47 -5.25 -4.93
CA LEU A 40 3.91 -3.92 -4.65
C LEU A 40 4.46 -2.85 -5.60
N GLU A 41 5.47 -3.17 -6.41
CA GLU A 41 6.10 -2.21 -7.33
C GLU A 41 6.56 -2.88 -8.64
N PRO A 42 5.78 -2.78 -9.74
CA PRO A 42 4.39 -2.33 -9.76
C PRO A 42 3.45 -3.36 -9.14
N LEU A 43 2.38 -2.89 -8.51
CA LEU A 43 1.22 -3.73 -8.22
C LEU A 43 0.36 -3.85 -9.49
N LEU A 44 0.15 -5.08 -9.94
CA LEU A 44 -0.71 -5.37 -11.08
C LEU A 44 -2.17 -5.48 -10.64
N VAL A 45 -3.02 -4.57 -11.13
CA VAL A 45 -4.47 -4.62 -10.92
C VAL A 45 -5.14 -5.01 -12.23
N SER A 46 -5.85 -6.14 -12.23
CA SER A 46 -6.44 -6.72 -13.45
C SER A 46 -7.49 -5.79 -14.08
N GLY A 47 -8.28 -5.10 -13.25
CA GLY A 47 -9.19 -4.07 -13.71
C GLY A 47 -9.80 -3.27 -12.58
N MET A 48 -10.28 -2.08 -12.93
CA MET A 48 -10.93 -1.15 -12.00
C MET A 48 -12.03 -0.42 -12.77
N ASN A 49 -13.24 -0.41 -12.20
CA ASN A 49 -14.34 0.40 -12.69
C ASN A 49 -14.49 1.58 -11.74
N ILE A 50 -14.44 2.80 -12.27
CA ILE A 50 -14.76 4.02 -11.52
C ILE A 50 -16.09 4.53 -12.06
N GLU A 51 -17.08 4.58 -11.17
CA GLU A 51 -18.40 5.12 -11.45
C GLU A 51 -18.42 6.64 -11.24
N THR A 52 -19.51 7.25 -11.69
CA THR A 52 -19.67 8.70 -11.61
C THR A 52 -19.80 9.17 -10.16
N GLY A 53 -19.05 10.22 -9.82
CA GLY A 53 -19.23 10.96 -8.57
C GLY A 53 -20.51 11.82 -8.54
N ALA A 54 -20.73 12.54 -7.44
CA ALA A 54 -21.86 13.46 -7.33
C ALA A 54 -21.62 14.72 -8.21
N GLY A 55 -22.22 14.76 -9.41
CA GLY A 55 -22.12 15.90 -10.32
C GLY A 55 -23.07 15.76 -11.52
N PRO A 56 -23.31 16.85 -12.27
CA PRO A 56 -24.23 16.86 -13.40
C PRO A 56 -23.71 16.09 -14.63
N VAL A 57 -22.43 15.68 -14.63
CA VAL A 57 -21.77 14.97 -15.73
C VAL A 57 -21.58 13.51 -15.34
N VAL A 58 -22.10 12.59 -16.17
CA VAL A 58 -22.00 11.15 -15.97
C VAL A 58 -20.82 10.59 -16.77
N ILE A 59 -19.81 10.07 -16.07
CA ILE A 59 -18.63 9.42 -16.65
C ILE A 59 -18.46 8.05 -15.99
N SER A 60 -18.32 7.01 -16.81
CA SER A 60 -17.91 5.66 -16.39
C SER A 60 -16.52 5.39 -16.94
N GLN A 61 -15.59 5.01 -16.06
CA GLN A 61 -14.20 4.74 -16.43
C GLN A 61 -13.90 3.26 -16.18
N VAL A 62 -13.48 2.55 -17.22
CA VAL A 62 -13.13 1.13 -17.15
C VAL A 62 -11.66 0.97 -17.49
N TYR A 63 -10.88 0.57 -16.50
CA TYR A 63 -9.44 0.35 -16.62
C TYR A 63 -9.13 -1.15 -16.58
N ARG A 64 -8.13 -1.58 -17.36
CA ARG A 64 -7.65 -2.97 -17.41
C ARG A 64 -6.12 -2.99 -17.44
N ASN A 65 -5.53 -4.04 -16.90
CA ASN A 65 -4.07 -4.26 -16.89
C ASN A 65 -3.29 -3.06 -16.32
N ILE A 66 -3.71 -2.58 -15.15
CA ILE A 66 -3.16 -1.38 -14.53
C ILE A 66 -1.88 -1.76 -13.80
N GLN A 67 -0.82 -0.98 -14.01
CA GLN A 67 0.41 -1.03 -13.22
C GLN A 67 0.41 0.15 -12.26
N LEU A 68 0.24 -0.14 -10.97
CA LEU A 68 0.26 0.87 -9.92
C LEU A 68 1.67 0.98 -9.35
N HIS A 69 2.20 2.20 -9.36
CA HIS A 69 3.55 2.53 -8.89
C HIS A 69 3.51 3.46 -7.68
N GLY A 70 4.58 3.46 -6.89
CA GLY A 70 4.80 4.35 -5.75
C GLY A 70 4.26 3.82 -4.42
N LEU A 71 3.68 2.62 -4.36
CA LEU A 71 3.20 2.05 -3.10
C LEU A 71 4.35 1.84 -2.10
N THR A 72 5.53 1.47 -2.60
CA THR A 72 6.71 1.25 -1.76
C THR A 72 7.33 2.55 -1.23
N ASP A 73 6.93 3.69 -1.78
CA ASP A 73 7.37 5.03 -1.34
C ASP A 73 6.42 5.65 -0.30
N SER A 74 5.36 4.92 0.09
CA SER A 74 4.37 5.38 1.06
C SER A 74 4.99 5.73 2.41
N ARG A 75 4.46 6.78 3.03
CA ARG A 75 4.84 7.23 4.37
C ARG A 75 3.68 7.05 5.33
N LEU A 76 3.98 6.56 6.53
CA LEU A 76 2.99 6.50 7.61
C LEU A 76 2.79 7.91 8.19
N THR A 77 1.59 8.46 8.04
CA THR A 77 1.24 9.81 8.53
C THR A 77 0.63 9.77 9.93
N SER A 78 -0.28 8.82 10.19
CA SER A 78 -0.92 8.64 11.48
C SER A 78 -1.06 7.16 11.84
N TYR A 79 -1.08 6.88 13.14
CA TYR A 79 -1.39 5.59 13.74
C TYR A 79 -2.26 5.88 14.98
N LYS A 80 -3.34 5.11 15.15
CA LYS A 80 -4.35 5.33 16.20
C LYS A 80 -4.22 4.27 17.30
#